data_AF-A0AB35X6K0-F1
#
_entry.id   AF-A0AB35X6K0-F1
#
_cell.length_a   1.000
_cell.length_b   1.000
_cell.length_c   1.000
_cell.angle_alpha   90.00
_cell.angle_beta   90.00
_cell.angle_gamma   90.00
#
_symmetry.space_group_name_H-M   'P 1'
#
loop_
_entity.id
_entity.type
_entity.pdbx_description
1 polymer ?
#
loop_
_entity_poly.entity_id
_entity_poly.type
_entity_poly.pdbx_seq_one_letter_code
_entity_poly.pdbx_strand_id
1 'polypeptide(L)'
;MRISKKNDLPKWFDLKKYHAFEKMSDAELFFQLSARWDMYVFSALEELSEIEKSLSECVISDAELKSELVRGDIDDGVESFGMLSKSRAVSPLSIYDHYSLHVDVNSYAKENELDLNAGLLSKFLYHPRSVNGILDRESEHYMYMKVDLNWPDNLIIADIQKLLPIWRESLNYNSKAQCLSYGWDLAKKKLIDYSLFPLIDMLIWETKTENTITHSVKAVAVYPDGEYGENNITQTIKPNLEKIFNFYSIEKFRRELNDRGLLPKRPADYFHVSTQEDE
;
A
#
# COMPACT_ATOMS: atom_id res chain seq x y z
N MET A 1 21.17 -20.12 0.69
CA MET A 1 21.28 -21.59 0.45
C MET A 1 19.93 -22.13 -0.03
N ARG A 2 19.91 -23.20 -0.86
CA ARG A 2 18.66 -23.85 -1.27
C ARG A 2 18.25 -24.92 -0.26
N ILE A 3 17.08 -24.77 0.36
CA ILE A 3 16.49 -25.71 1.32
C ILE A 3 15.58 -26.68 0.58
N SER A 4 16.00 -27.95 0.53
CA SER A 4 15.30 -29.01 -0.19
C SER A 4 14.79 -30.15 0.72
N LYS A 5 15.01 -30.05 2.04
CA LYS A 5 14.51 -31.01 3.03
C LYS A 5 13.71 -30.28 4.10
N LYS A 6 12.62 -30.91 4.55
CA LYS A 6 11.75 -30.38 5.62
C LYS A 6 12.50 -30.18 6.95
N ASN A 7 13.47 -31.03 7.27
CA ASN A 7 14.25 -30.94 8.51
C ASN A 7 15.19 -29.72 8.56
N ASP A 8 15.45 -29.09 7.41
CA ASP A 8 16.29 -27.90 7.30
C ASP A 8 15.46 -26.61 7.39
N LEU A 9 14.15 -26.71 7.65
CA LEU A 9 13.29 -25.56 7.94
C LEU A 9 13.66 -24.91 9.29
N PRO A 10 13.30 -23.63 9.48
CA PRO A 10 13.55 -22.94 10.74
C PRO A 10 12.88 -23.67 11.90
N LYS A 11 13.58 -23.80 13.03
CA LYS A 11 13.09 -24.58 14.19
C LYS A 11 11.79 -24.04 14.79
N TRP A 12 11.50 -22.75 14.58
CA TRP A 12 10.29 -22.11 15.06
C TRP A 12 9.04 -22.49 14.25
N PHE A 13 9.20 -23.02 13.03
CA PHE A 13 8.09 -23.33 12.13
C PHE A 13 7.30 -24.54 12.65
N ASP A 14 6.05 -24.30 13.02
CA ASP A 14 5.09 -25.33 13.42
C ASP A 14 3.73 -25.00 12.81
N LEU A 15 3.30 -25.83 11.85
CA LEU A 15 2.05 -25.65 11.12
C LEU A 15 0.83 -25.57 12.06
N LYS A 16 0.84 -26.29 13.19
CA LYS A 16 -0.30 -26.34 14.11
C LYS A 16 -0.64 -24.98 14.72
N LYS A 17 0.35 -24.09 14.86
CA LYS A 17 0.15 -22.75 15.41
C LYS A 17 -0.77 -21.90 14.52
N TYR A 18 -0.77 -22.15 13.22
CA TYR A 18 -1.51 -21.36 12.23
C TYR A 18 -3.03 -21.61 12.26
N HIS A 19 -3.52 -22.64 12.94
CA HIS A 19 -4.97 -22.81 13.17
C HIS A 19 -5.59 -21.66 13.97
N ALA A 20 -4.78 -20.84 14.66
CA ALA A 20 -5.26 -19.64 15.33
C ALA A 20 -5.96 -18.65 14.37
N PHE A 21 -5.51 -18.56 13.12
CA PHE A 21 -6.05 -17.60 12.13
C PHE A 21 -7.48 -17.93 11.69
N GLU A 22 -7.91 -19.19 11.77
CA GLU A 22 -9.26 -19.62 11.37
C GLU A 22 -10.36 -19.02 12.24
N LYS A 23 -10.02 -18.61 13.47
CA LYS A 23 -10.97 -18.10 14.47
C LYS A 23 -10.94 -16.58 14.63
N MET A 24 -10.04 -15.91 13.91
CA MET A 24 -9.86 -14.47 14.02
C MET A 24 -10.98 -13.69 13.33
N SER A 25 -11.31 -12.54 13.92
CA SER A 25 -12.12 -11.50 13.30
C SER A 25 -11.44 -10.92 12.06
N ASP A 26 -12.20 -10.16 11.25
CA ASP A 26 -11.64 -9.47 10.08
C ASP A 26 -10.53 -8.50 10.46
N ALA A 27 -10.70 -7.76 11.56
CA ALA A 27 -9.70 -6.82 12.05
C ALA A 27 -8.40 -7.53 12.47
N GLU A 28 -8.50 -8.56 13.31
CA GLU A 28 -7.34 -9.34 13.76
C GLU A 28 -6.58 -9.93 12.58
N LEU A 29 -7.30 -10.56 11.64
CA LEU A 29 -6.68 -11.19 10.48
C LEU A 29 -6.02 -10.17 9.55
N PHE A 30 -6.65 -9.02 9.35
CA PHE A 30 -6.09 -7.91 8.60
C PHE A 30 -4.80 -7.38 9.22
N PHE A 31 -4.77 -7.15 10.55
CA PHE A 31 -3.56 -6.70 11.22
C PHE A 31 -2.45 -7.75 11.21
N GLN A 32 -2.78 -9.04 11.32
CA GLN A 32 -1.78 -10.11 11.16
C GLN A 32 -1.16 -10.11 9.77
N LEU A 33 -1.94 -9.85 8.71
CA LEU A 33 -1.45 -9.73 7.34
C LEU A 33 -0.60 -8.47 7.15
N SER A 34 -1.07 -7.33 7.66
CA SER A 34 -0.41 -6.04 7.52
C SER A 34 0.91 -5.98 8.28
N ALA A 35 0.96 -6.45 9.53
CA ALA A 35 2.20 -6.51 10.32
C ALA A 35 3.28 -7.36 9.63
N ARG A 36 2.87 -8.46 8.97
CA ARG A 36 3.78 -9.28 8.17
C ARG A 36 4.29 -8.57 6.92
N TRP A 37 3.46 -7.75 6.29
CA TRP A 37 3.88 -6.95 5.15
C TRP A 37 4.95 -5.93 5.57
N ASP A 38 4.75 -5.26 6.71
CA ASP A 38 5.73 -4.33 7.26
C ASP A 38 7.04 -5.04 7.59
N MET A 39 6.97 -6.18 8.29
CA MET A 39 8.12 -7.03 8.58
C MET A 39 8.84 -7.51 7.30
N TYR A 40 8.09 -7.85 6.24
CA TYR A 40 8.66 -8.24 4.95
C TYR A 40 9.43 -7.08 4.30
N VAL A 41 8.80 -5.90 4.22
CA VAL A 41 9.37 -4.70 3.59
C VAL A 41 10.60 -4.20 4.35
N PHE A 42 10.56 -4.24 5.69
CA PHE A 42 11.63 -3.77 6.54
C PHE A 42 12.60 -4.87 6.99
N SER A 43 12.44 -6.10 6.48
CA SER A 43 13.29 -7.23 6.86
C SER A 43 14.79 -6.95 6.72
N ALA A 44 15.20 -6.15 5.73
CA ALA A 44 16.58 -5.74 5.55
C ALA A 44 17.15 -4.92 6.73
N LEU A 45 16.28 -4.16 7.43
CA LEU A 45 16.64 -3.27 8.54
C LEU A 45 16.56 -3.96 9.91
N GLU A 46 15.78 -5.03 10.04
CA GLU A 46 15.59 -5.74 11.31
C GLU A 46 16.67 -6.81 11.56
N GLU A 47 16.92 -7.18 12.81
CA GLU A 47 17.77 -8.34 13.10
C GLU A 47 17.03 -9.66 12.84
N LEU A 48 17.74 -10.69 12.38
CA LEU A 48 17.14 -12.01 12.13
C LEU A 48 16.50 -12.59 13.40
N SER A 49 17.11 -12.38 14.57
CA SER A 49 16.59 -12.82 15.87
C SER A 49 15.22 -12.23 16.20
N GLU A 50 14.99 -10.95 15.91
CA GLU A 50 13.71 -10.28 16.16
C GLU A 50 12.62 -10.73 15.19
N ILE A 51 12.97 -10.95 13.92
CA ILE A 51 12.07 -11.56 12.92
C ILE A 51 11.69 -12.97 13.39
N GLU A 52 12.67 -13.83 13.68
CA GLU A 52 12.40 -15.22 14.09
C GLU A 52 11.61 -15.29 15.39
N LYS A 53 11.84 -14.37 16.34
CA LYS A 53 11.03 -14.24 17.55
C LYS A 53 9.58 -13.96 17.21
N SER A 54 9.30 -12.96 16.38
CA SER A 54 7.94 -12.60 15.97
C SER A 54 7.25 -13.75 15.21
N LEU A 55 7.96 -14.41 14.29
CA LEU A 55 7.43 -15.57 13.54
C LEU A 55 7.22 -16.79 14.44
N SER A 56 8.03 -16.96 15.50
CA SER A 56 7.90 -18.08 16.43
C SER A 56 6.64 -18.02 17.29
N GLU A 57 6.16 -16.81 17.59
CA GLU A 57 4.88 -16.57 18.28
C GLU A 57 3.68 -16.96 17.39
N CYS A 58 3.86 -16.97 16.06
CA CYS A 58 2.85 -17.17 15.03
C CYS A 58 1.76 -16.08 15.05
N VAL A 59 1.05 -15.89 16.15
CA VAL A 59 0.14 -14.74 16.32
C VAL A 59 0.97 -13.58 16.86
N ILE A 60 1.19 -12.56 16.02
CA ILE A 60 1.90 -11.34 16.42
C ILE A 60 0.99 -10.58 17.39
N SER A 61 1.31 -10.59 18.68
CA SER A 61 0.44 -10.06 19.74
C SER A 61 0.13 -8.56 19.59
N ASP A 62 1.08 -7.80 19.07
CA ASP A 62 1.02 -6.37 18.80
C ASP A 62 0.85 -6.05 17.30
N ALA A 63 0.23 -6.97 16.53
CA ALA A 63 0.07 -6.83 15.08
C ALA A 63 -0.58 -5.50 14.67
N GLU A 64 -1.54 -5.02 15.46
CA GLU A 64 -2.18 -3.73 15.22
C GLU A 64 -1.15 -2.60 15.24
N LEU A 65 -0.29 -2.54 16.28
CA LEU A 65 0.76 -1.53 16.40
C LEU A 65 1.79 -1.68 15.28
N LYS A 66 2.20 -2.91 14.95
CA LYS A 66 3.18 -3.21 13.91
C LYS A 66 2.68 -3.08 12.46
N SER A 67 1.45 -2.64 12.25
CA SER A 67 0.86 -2.41 10.91
C SER A 67 1.02 -0.95 10.45
N GLU A 68 2.16 -0.31 10.77
CA GLU A 68 2.39 1.13 10.59
C GLU A 68 2.41 1.59 9.13
N LEU A 69 2.86 0.83 8.14
CA LEU A 69 2.87 1.32 6.75
C LEU A 69 1.47 1.55 6.22
N VAL A 70 0.54 0.70 6.67
CA VAL A 70 -0.86 0.69 6.23
C VAL A 70 -1.72 1.55 7.16
N ARG A 71 -1.41 1.60 8.46
CA ARG A 71 -2.07 2.46 9.47
C ARG A 71 -1.50 3.87 9.60
N GLY A 72 -0.24 4.05 9.23
CA GLY A 72 0.49 5.31 9.32
C GLY A 72 -0.21 6.35 8.47
N ASP A 73 -0.44 7.51 9.09
CA ASP A 73 -1.35 8.57 8.65
C ASP A 73 -1.36 8.78 7.15
N ILE A 74 -2.37 8.20 6.52
CA ILE A 74 -3.14 8.92 5.51
C ILE A 74 -4.60 8.99 5.94
N ASP A 75 -4.87 8.99 7.25
CA ASP A 75 -6.09 9.63 7.69
C ASP A 75 -5.79 11.12 7.77
N ASP A 76 -6.70 11.84 7.14
CA ASP A 76 -7.24 13.09 7.59
C ASP A 76 -6.16 14.12 7.82
N GLY A 77 -5.88 14.89 6.76
CA GLY A 77 -5.23 16.18 6.89
C GLY A 77 -5.82 16.84 8.12
N VAL A 78 -5.03 16.89 9.19
CA VAL A 78 -5.49 17.39 10.47
C VAL A 78 -6.02 18.77 10.14
N GLU A 79 -7.32 19.04 10.36
CA GLU A 79 -7.91 20.36 10.06
C GLU A 79 -7.13 21.51 10.72
N SER A 80 -6.22 21.19 11.65
CA SER A 80 -5.11 22.04 12.05
C SER A 80 -4.49 22.76 10.85
N PHE A 81 -4.35 24.07 10.99
CA PHE A 81 -3.75 24.93 9.96
C PHE A 81 -4.53 24.99 8.63
N GLY A 82 -5.81 24.64 8.60
CA GLY A 82 -6.65 24.82 7.41
C GLY A 82 -6.36 23.82 6.29
N MET A 83 -5.82 22.65 6.64
CA MET A 83 -5.60 21.57 5.68
C MET A 83 -6.91 20.92 5.29
N LEU A 84 -7.11 20.69 3.99
CA LEU A 84 -8.22 19.91 3.47
C LEU A 84 -7.90 18.41 3.53
N SER A 85 -8.95 17.57 3.62
CA SER A 85 -8.84 16.11 3.67
C SER A 85 -8.10 15.54 2.45
N LYS A 86 -7.36 14.44 2.66
CA LYS A 86 -6.56 13.76 1.63
C LYS A 86 -6.64 12.25 1.77
N SER A 87 -6.21 11.54 0.74
CA SER A 87 -6.05 10.09 0.69
C SER A 87 -4.64 9.73 0.18
N ARG A 88 -4.28 8.43 0.17
CA ARG A 88 -2.97 7.97 -0.31
C ARG A 88 -2.64 8.42 -1.74
N ALA A 89 -3.66 8.49 -2.57
CA ALA A 89 -3.51 8.70 -4.01
C ALA A 89 -3.93 10.11 -4.46
N VAL A 90 -4.63 10.85 -3.61
CA VAL A 90 -5.22 12.15 -3.93
C VAL A 90 -5.08 13.05 -2.72
N SER A 91 -4.37 14.16 -2.88
CA SER A 91 -4.26 15.20 -1.86
C SER A 91 -4.48 16.58 -2.48
N PRO A 92 -5.07 17.52 -1.73
CA PRO A 92 -5.04 18.94 -2.06
C PRO A 92 -3.58 19.41 -2.22
N LEU A 93 -3.37 20.37 -3.13
CA LEU A 93 -2.10 21.09 -3.25
C LEU A 93 -1.76 21.76 -1.91
N SER A 94 -0.59 21.46 -1.37
CA SER A 94 -0.07 22.15 -0.19
C SER A 94 0.59 23.48 -0.55
N ILE A 95 0.84 24.33 0.46
CA ILE A 95 1.65 25.55 0.29
C ILE A 95 3.06 25.21 -0.22
N TYR A 96 3.61 24.07 0.23
CA TYR A 96 4.89 23.58 -0.26
C TYR A 96 4.83 23.25 -1.74
N ASP A 97 3.81 22.50 -2.18
CA ASP A 97 3.64 22.15 -3.59
C ASP A 97 3.52 23.41 -4.45
N HIS A 98 2.73 24.41 -4.00
CA HIS A 98 2.64 25.70 -4.68
C HIS A 98 4.00 26.40 -4.81
N TYR A 99 4.77 26.50 -3.72
CA TYR A 99 6.10 27.12 -3.75
C TYR A 99 7.05 26.36 -4.69
N SER A 100 7.05 25.04 -4.60
CA SER A 100 7.88 24.14 -5.41
C SER A 100 7.56 24.30 -6.90
N LEU A 101 6.27 24.29 -7.27
CA LEU A 101 5.81 24.55 -8.63
C LEU A 101 6.23 25.94 -9.12
N HIS A 102 6.12 26.97 -8.28
CA HIS A 102 6.54 28.33 -8.64
C HIS A 102 8.04 28.41 -8.96
N VAL A 103 8.88 27.74 -8.18
CA VAL A 103 10.33 27.66 -8.43
C VAL A 103 10.60 26.99 -9.78
N ASP A 104 9.98 25.85 -10.05
CA ASP A 104 10.18 25.10 -11.31
C ASP A 104 9.73 25.91 -12.52
N VAL A 105 8.55 26.54 -12.44
CA VAL A 105 8.00 27.41 -13.49
C VAL A 105 8.94 28.59 -13.78
N ASN A 106 9.50 29.21 -12.73
CA ASN A 106 10.44 30.32 -12.89
C ASN A 106 11.78 29.89 -13.48
N SER A 107 12.30 28.72 -13.07
CA SER A 107 13.54 28.16 -13.63
C SER A 107 13.37 27.87 -15.11
N TYR A 108 12.27 27.20 -15.48
CA TYR A 108 11.89 26.96 -16.86
C TYR A 108 11.79 28.27 -17.66
N ALA A 109 11.14 29.29 -17.11
CA ALA A 109 11.01 30.59 -17.77
C ALA A 109 12.38 31.23 -18.05
N LYS A 110 13.30 31.21 -17.08
CA LYS A 110 14.66 31.75 -17.25
C LYS A 110 15.46 31.00 -18.31
N GLU A 111 15.44 29.67 -18.28
CA GLU A 111 16.17 28.82 -19.23
C GLU A 111 15.69 28.99 -20.67
N ASN A 112 14.41 29.32 -20.86
CA ASN A 112 13.81 29.52 -22.17
C ASN A 112 13.73 31.01 -22.56
N GLU A 113 14.46 31.90 -21.87
CA GLU A 113 14.49 33.35 -22.11
C GLU A 113 13.10 34.02 -22.07
N LEU A 114 12.17 33.44 -21.29
CA LEU A 114 10.80 33.94 -21.09
C LEU A 114 10.74 34.95 -19.93
N ASP A 115 11.81 35.72 -19.73
CA ASP A 115 12.00 36.58 -18.55
C ASP A 115 10.81 37.52 -18.33
N LEU A 116 10.47 37.73 -17.06
CA LEU A 116 9.16 38.22 -16.58
C LEU A 116 8.99 39.74 -16.75
N ASN A 117 9.31 40.30 -17.92
CA ASN A 117 8.90 41.66 -18.28
C ASN A 117 7.41 41.66 -18.65
N ALA A 118 6.67 42.72 -18.32
CA ALA A 118 5.20 42.76 -18.41
C ALA A 118 4.59 42.22 -19.74
N GLY A 119 5.25 42.44 -20.89
CA GLY A 119 4.81 41.94 -22.20
C GLY A 119 5.18 40.48 -22.52
N LEU A 120 6.22 39.93 -21.89
CA LEU A 120 6.59 38.51 -21.97
C LEU A 120 5.80 37.69 -20.93
N LEU A 121 5.54 38.28 -19.76
CA LEU A 121 4.69 37.72 -18.71
C LEU A 121 3.31 37.32 -19.26
N SER A 122 2.67 38.17 -20.07
CA SER A 122 1.40 37.82 -20.70
C SER A 122 1.54 36.64 -21.66
N LYS A 123 2.60 36.60 -22.48
CA LYS A 123 2.82 35.46 -23.41
C LYS A 123 3.07 34.15 -22.67
N PHE A 124 3.76 34.24 -21.53
CA PHE A 124 4.05 33.13 -20.64
C PHE A 124 2.79 32.62 -19.92
N LEU A 125 2.01 33.52 -19.32
CA LEU A 125 0.77 33.19 -18.59
C LEU A 125 -0.34 32.64 -19.48
N TYR A 126 -0.38 33.02 -20.75
CA TYR A 126 -1.32 32.48 -21.74
C TYR A 126 -0.75 31.30 -22.54
N HIS A 127 0.43 30.80 -22.19
CA HIS A 127 1.00 29.63 -22.86
C HIS A 127 0.12 28.40 -22.54
N PRO A 128 -0.34 27.62 -23.54
CA PRO A 128 -1.26 26.50 -23.32
C PRO A 128 -0.60 25.27 -22.67
N ARG A 129 0.58 25.40 -22.06
CA ARG A 129 1.30 24.26 -21.48
C ARG A 129 0.83 24.02 -20.05
N SER A 130 0.64 22.74 -19.73
CA SER A 130 0.36 22.32 -18.36
C SER A 130 1.65 22.34 -17.53
N VAL A 131 1.55 22.65 -16.24
CA VAL A 131 2.70 22.63 -15.32
C VAL A 131 3.40 21.28 -15.33
N ASN A 132 2.66 20.17 -15.34
CA ASN A 132 3.23 18.82 -15.44
C ASN A 132 4.09 18.58 -16.68
N GLY A 133 3.89 19.34 -17.76
CA GLY A 133 4.69 19.20 -18.99
C GLY A 133 6.06 19.89 -18.91
N ILE A 134 6.35 20.60 -17.82
CA ILE A 134 7.64 21.28 -17.60
C ILE A 134 8.38 20.78 -16.34
N LEU A 135 7.74 19.93 -15.53
CA LEU A 135 8.37 19.39 -14.32
C LEU A 135 9.33 18.27 -14.73
N ASP A 136 10.63 18.49 -14.51
CA ASP A 136 11.65 17.45 -14.66
C ASP A 136 11.93 16.83 -13.28
N ARG A 137 11.02 15.99 -12.81
CA ARG A 137 11.16 15.28 -11.54
C ARG A 137 11.14 13.78 -11.79
N GLU A 138 12.32 13.19 -11.94
CA GLU A 138 12.48 11.74 -12.13
C GLU A 138 11.86 10.92 -10.99
N SER A 139 11.75 11.48 -9.78
CA SER A 139 11.28 10.81 -8.57
C SER A 139 9.84 11.15 -8.14
N GLU A 140 9.15 12.09 -8.80
CA GLU A 140 7.82 12.54 -8.39
C GLU A 140 6.80 12.43 -9.54
N HIS A 141 5.87 11.49 -9.43
CA HIS A 141 4.85 11.22 -10.45
C HIS A 141 3.50 11.87 -10.16
N TYR A 142 3.50 13.02 -9.49
CA TYR A 142 2.27 13.75 -9.15
C TYR A 142 1.64 14.39 -10.38
N MET A 143 0.32 14.29 -10.49
CA MET A 143 -0.47 15.05 -11.46
C MET A 143 -1.09 16.26 -10.75
N TYR A 144 -0.77 17.47 -11.21
CA TYR A 144 -1.35 18.69 -10.69
C TYR A 144 -2.53 19.10 -11.57
N MET A 145 -3.72 19.11 -10.97
CA MET A 145 -4.95 19.33 -11.72
C MET A 145 -5.88 20.32 -11.03
N LYS A 146 -6.67 21.01 -11.85
CA LYS A 146 -7.80 21.82 -11.41
C LYS A 146 -9.06 20.97 -11.48
N VAL A 147 -9.85 20.96 -10.40
CA VAL A 147 -11.16 20.32 -10.34
C VAL A 147 -12.22 21.39 -10.12
N ASP A 148 -13.27 21.40 -10.94
CA ASP A 148 -14.41 22.31 -10.78
C ASP A 148 -15.50 21.61 -9.97
N LEU A 149 -15.62 21.99 -8.70
CA LEU A 149 -16.56 21.39 -7.74
C LEU A 149 -18.03 21.75 -7.99
N ASN A 150 -18.34 22.58 -8.99
CA ASN A 150 -19.73 22.83 -9.40
C ASN A 150 -20.32 21.67 -10.21
N TRP A 151 -19.48 20.75 -10.71
CA TRP A 151 -19.94 19.58 -11.44
C TRP A 151 -20.35 18.44 -10.49
N PRO A 152 -21.35 17.61 -10.86
CA PRO A 152 -21.70 16.41 -10.11
C PRO A 152 -20.53 15.43 -9.94
N ASP A 153 -20.41 14.83 -8.75
CA ASP A 153 -19.34 13.89 -8.38
C ASP A 153 -19.11 12.78 -9.42
N ASN A 154 -20.19 12.17 -9.92
CA ASN A 154 -20.11 11.08 -10.89
C ASN A 154 -19.52 11.53 -12.24
N LEU A 155 -19.71 12.79 -12.64
CA LEU A 155 -19.10 13.35 -13.85
C LEU A 155 -17.63 13.68 -13.63
N ILE A 156 -17.28 14.26 -12.48
CA ILE A 156 -15.88 14.50 -12.08
C ILE A 156 -15.11 13.18 -12.08
N ILE A 157 -15.65 12.13 -11.46
CA ILE A 157 -15.02 10.80 -11.40
C ILE A 157 -14.87 10.21 -12.80
N ALA A 158 -15.90 10.31 -13.66
CA ALA A 158 -15.84 9.79 -15.02
C ALA A 158 -14.76 10.49 -15.88
N ASP A 159 -14.65 11.80 -15.77
CA ASP A 159 -13.64 12.58 -16.48
C ASP A 159 -12.22 12.22 -16.00
N ILE A 160 -12.02 12.13 -14.68
CA ILE A 160 -10.73 11.70 -14.11
C ILE A 160 -10.38 10.28 -14.58
N GLN A 161 -11.32 9.33 -14.53
CA GLN A 161 -11.11 7.96 -14.98
C GLN A 161 -10.69 7.89 -16.46
N LYS A 162 -11.30 8.72 -17.31
CA LYS A 162 -10.96 8.82 -18.73
C LYS A 162 -9.58 9.44 -18.96
N LEU A 163 -9.22 10.47 -18.18
CA LEU A 163 -7.99 11.24 -18.37
C LEU A 163 -6.74 10.59 -17.78
N LEU A 164 -6.86 9.87 -16.65
CA LEU A 164 -5.73 9.19 -16.00
C LEU A 164 -4.85 8.34 -16.93
N PRO A 165 -5.40 7.43 -17.78
CA PRO A 165 -4.55 6.66 -18.69
C PRO A 165 -3.85 7.55 -19.73
N ILE A 166 -4.52 8.59 -20.23
CA ILE A 166 -3.97 9.52 -21.23
C ILE A 166 -2.82 10.34 -20.63
N TRP A 167 -2.98 10.84 -19.41
CA TRP A 167 -1.92 11.58 -18.71
C TRP A 167 -0.73 10.69 -18.40
N ARG A 168 -0.97 9.45 -17.94
CA ARG A 168 0.10 8.47 -17.69
C ARG A 168 0.90 8.17 -18.94
N GLU A 169 0.24 7.95 -20.07
CA GLU A 169 0.91 7.74 -21.36
C GLU A 169 1.71 8.98 -21.78
N SER A 170 1.10 10.17 -21.70
CA SER A 170 1.71 11.44 -22.11
C SER A 170 2.95 11.81 -21.28
N LEU A 171 2.94 11.46 -19.99
CA LEU A 171 4.05 11.71 -19.06
C LEU A 171 5.02 10.52 -18.96
N ASN A 172 4.82 9.46 -19.74
CA ASN A 172 5.58 8.22 -19.70
C ASN A 172 5.61 7.55 -18.30
N TYR A 173 4.50 7.67 -17.56
CA TYR A 173 4.33 7.06 -16.25
C TYR A 173 3.63 5.71 -16.35
N ASN A 174 4.42 4.65 -16.34
CA ASN A 174 3.90 3.28 -16.28
C ASN A 174 3.68 2.84 -14.84
N SER A 175 2.44 2.92 -14.37
CA SER A 175 2.07 2.34 -13.07
C SER A 175 2.27 0.83 -13.11
N LYS A 176 3.33 0.33 -12.44
CA LYS A 176 3.54 -1.10 -12.19
C LYS A 176 2.68 -1.64 -11.04
N ALA A 177 1.99 -0.75 -10.32
CA ALA A 177 1.12 -1.09 -9.23
C ALA A 177 -0.08 -1.91 -9.73
N GLN A 178 -0.17 -3.15 -9.30
CA GLN A 178 -1.36 -3.98 -9.49
C GLN A 178 -2.07 -4.13 -8.15
N CYS A 179 -3.39 -3.95 -8.18
CA CYS A 179 -4.26 -4.23 -7.05
C CYS A 179 -5.18 -5.40 -7.43
N LEU A 180 -5.60 -6.18 -6.44
CA LEU A 180 -6.58 -7.24 -6.64
C LEU A 180 -7.91 -6.70 -7.18
N SER A 181 -8.53 -7.48 -8.06
CA SER A 181 -9.86 -7.19 -8.59
C SER A 181 -10.96 -7.44 -7.55
N TYR A 182 -10.81 -8.47 -6.71
CA TYR A 182 -11.78 -8.84 -5.67
C TYR A 182 -11.50 -8.16 -4.32
N GLY A 183 -12.52 -8.14 -3.45
CA GLY A 183 -12.47 -7.52 -2.12
C GLY A 183 -12.01 -8.44 -0.99
N TRP A 184 -12.07 -7.95 0.24
CA TRP A 184 -11.58 -8.60 1.46
C TRP A 184 -12.14 -10.01 1.66
N ASP A 185 -13.45 -10.23 1.50
CA ASP A 185 -14.07 -11.50 1.86
C ASP A 185 -13.49 -12.70 1.07
N LEU A 186 -13.23 -12.49 -0.23
CA LEU A 186 -12.58 -13.51 -1.06
C LEU A 186 -11.08 -13.63 -0.76
N ALA A 187 -10.42 -12.53 -0.40
CA ALA A 187 -9.02 -12.55 0.02
C ALA A 187 -8.85 -13.33 1.34
N LYS A 188 -9.68 -13.05 2.34
CA LYS A 188 -9.78 -13.78 3.61
C LYS A 188 -9.99 -15.27 3.37
N LYS A 189 -10.98 -15.64 2.54
CA LYS A 189 -11.20 -17.05 2.19
C LYS A 189 -9.94 -17.70 1.64
N LYS A 190 -9.24 -17.05 0.71
CA LYS A 190 -7.99 -17.58 0.13
C LYS A 190 -6.82 -17.60 1.11
N LEU A 191 -6.73 -16.63 2.02
CA LEU A 191 -5.72 -16.63 3.09
C LEU A 191 -5.82 -17.88 3.96
N ILE A 192 -7.05 -18.32 4.24
CA ILE A 192 -7.34 -19.52 5.03
C ILE A 192 -7.26 -20.79 4.17
N ASP A 193 -8.02 -20.89 3.08
CA ASP A 193 -8.12 -22.10 2.25
C ASP A 193 -6.77 -22.54 1.66
N TYR A 194 -5.88 -21.59 1.37
CA TYR A 194 -4.54 -21.86 0.84
C TYR A 194 -3.43 -21.73 1.90
N SER A 195 -3.77 -21.68 3.19
CA SER A 195 -2.79 -21.58 4.28
C SER A 195 -1.70 -20.55 3.97
N LEU A 196 -2.09 -19.31 3.63
CA LEU A 196 -1.14 -18.32 3.13
C LEU A 196 -0.24 -17.75 4.23
N PHE A 197 -0.71 -17.66 5.47
CA PHE A 197 0.12 -17.20 6.60
C PHE A 197 1.42 -18.00 6.80
N PRO A 198 1.42 -19.35 6.87
CA PRO A 198 2.68 -20.09 6.98
C PRO A 198 3.59 -19.92 5.77
N LEU A 199 3.02 -19.69 4.58
CA LEU A 199 3.79 -19.40 3.37
C LEU A 199 4.39 -17.99 3.38
N ILE A 200 3.68 -17.00 3.93
CA ILE A 200 4.16 -15.63 4.14
C ILE A 200 5.31 -15.64 5.15
N ASP A 201 5.16 -16.35 6.26
CA ASP A 201 6.19 -16.41 7.32
C ASP A 201 7.48 -17.06 6.78
N MET A 202 7.34 -18.13 5.98
CA MET A 202 8.47 -18.70 5.24
C MET A 202 9.08 -17.72 4.23
N LEU A 203 8.27 -16.93 3.50
CA LEU A 203 8.75 -15.93 2.54
C LEU A 203 9.56 -14.81 3.21
N ILE A 204 9.09 -14.31 4.37
CA ILE A 204 9.81 -13.30 5.17
C ILE A 204 11.17 -13.86 5.58
N TRP A 205 11.19 -15.08 6.11
CA TRP A 205 12.43 -15.72 6.53
C TRP A 205 13.40 -16.02 5.37
N GLU A 206 12.89 -16.50 4.23
CA GLU A 206 13.67 -16.69 3.00
C GLU A 206 14.35 -15.38 2.57
N THR A 207 13.59 -14.29 2.60
CA THR A 207 14.06 -12.95 2.21
C THR A 207 15.14 -12.46 3.16
N LYS A 208 14.95 -12.62 4.47
CA LYS A 208 15.93 -12.18 5.47
C LYS A 208 17.24 -12.97 5.42
N THR A 209 17.14 -14.27 5.21
CA THR A 209 18.29 -15.18 5.29
C THR A 209 18.97 -15.44 3.95
N GLU A 210 18.44 -14.85 2.86
CA GLU A 210 18.86 -15.13 1.48
C GLU A 210 18.83 -16.64 1.15
N ASN A 211 17.94 -17.38 1.82
CA ASN A 211 17.67 -18.77 1.56
C ASN A 211 16.48 -18.93 0.61
N THR A 212 16.39 -20.09 -0.04
CA THR A 212 15.26 -20.42 -0.90
C THR A 212 14.77 -21.82 -0.55
N ILE A 213 13.55 -21.90 -0.04
CA ILE A 213 12.82 -23.12 0.27
C ILE A 213 12.12 -23.59 -1.01
N THR A 214 12.36 -24.84 -1.41
CA THR A 214 11.74 -25.38 -2.62
C THR A 214 10.22 -25.50 -2.48
N HIS A 215 9.51 -25.43 -3.61
CA HIS A 215 8.06 -25.63 -3.63
C HIS A 215 7.66 -27.02 -3.12
N SER A 216 8.45 -28.06 -3.40
CA SER A 216 8.22 -29.39 -2.82
C SER A 216 8.32 -29.38 -1.29
N VAL A 217 9.28 -28.67 -0.69
CA VAL A 217 9.39 -28.54 0.78
C VAL A 217 8.22 -27.74 1.34
N LYS A 218 7.85 -26.61 0.71
CA LYS A 218 6.67 -25.82 1.12
C LYS A 218 5.40 -26.68 1.09
N ALA A 219 5.23 -27.52 0.06
CA ALA A 219 4.09 -28.43 -0.06
C ALA A 219 4.01 -29.40 1.12
N VAL A 220 5.07 -30.17 1.38
CA VAL A 220 5.06 -31.16 2.48
C VAL A 220 5.12 -30.54 3.89
N ALA A 221 5.48 -29.25 3.99
CA ALA A 221 5.52 -28.52 5.25
C ALA A 221 4.13 -27.97 5.63
N VAL A 222 3.39 -27.44 4.66
CA VAL A 222 2.10 -26.76 4.87
C VAL A 222 0.90 -27.68 4.59
N TYR A 223 1.06 -28.69 3.73
CA TYR A 223 0.03 -29.63 3.31
C TYR A 223 0.49 -31.07 3.57
N PRO A 224 0.63 -31.47 4.84
CA PRO A 224 1.19 -32.77 5.20
C PRO A 224 0.32 -33.95 4.75
N ASP A 225 -0.98 -33.73 4.54
CA ASP A 225 -1.93 -34.75 4.12
C ASP A 225 -2.10 -34.79 2.58
N GLY A 226 -1.36 -33.96 1.85
CA GLY A 226 -1.30 -33.96 0.39
C GLY A 226 -2.42 -33.17 -0.29
N GLU A 227 -3.03 -32.22 0.42
CA GLU A 227 -4.10 -31.34 -0.09
C GLU A 227 -3.65 -30.54 -1.32
N TYR A 228 -2.38 -30.10 -1.30
CA TYR A 228 -1.76 -29.39 -2.41
C TYR A 228 -0.31 -29.85 -2.63
N GLY A 229 0.04 -30.08 -3.89
CA GLY A 229 1.41 -30.40 -4.30
C GLY A 229 2.19 -29.19 -4.82
N GLU A 230 3.44 -29.44 -5.22
CA GLU A 230 4.34 -28.44 -5.81
C GLU A 230 3.75 -27.71 -7.03
N ASN A 231 2.99 -28.42 -7.86
CA ASN A 231 2.31 -27.82 -9.01
C ASN A 231 1.23 -26.82 -8.59
N ASN A 232 0.43 -27.15 -7.57
CA ASN A 232 -0.58 -26.23 -7.03
C ASN A 232 0.08 -24.99 -6.44
N ILE A 233 1.22 -25.16 -5.75
CA ILE A 233 1.99 -24.03 -5.21
C ILE A 233 2.42 -23.09 -6.32
N THR A 234 3.05 -23.64 -7.37
CA THR A 234 3.62 -22.85 -8.45
C THR A 234 2.55 -22.13 -9.29
N GLN A 235 1.49 -22.84 -9.64
CA GLN A 235 0.50 -22.35 -10.61
C GLN A 235 -0.64 -21.55 -9.97
N THR A 236 -0.95 -21.79 -8.69
CA THR A 236 -2.13 -21.21 -8.04
C THR A 236 -1.79 -20.47 -6.75
N ILE A 237 -1.15 -21.13 -5.80
CA ILE A 237 -1.01 -20.57 -4.44
C ILE A 237 -0.02 -19.40 -4.43
N LYS A 238 1.18 -19.55 -5.02
CA LYS A 238 2.17 -18.48 -5.09
C LYS A 238 1.64 -17.23 -5.82
N PRO A 239 1.00 -17.34 -7.01
CA PRO A 239 0.38 -16.17 -7.63
C PRO A 239 -0.72 -15.51 -6.78
N ASN A 240 -1.49 -16.27 -6.00
CA ASN A 240 -2.46 -15.67 -5.08
C ASN A 240 -1.78 -15.00 -3.88
N LEU A 241 -0.73 -15.60 -3.33
CA LEU A 241 0.08 -15.02 -2.27
C LEU A 241 0.64 -13.67 -2.72
N GLU A 242 1.33 -13.61 -3.86
CA GLU A 242 1.93 -12.36 -4.37
C GLU A 242 0.88 -11.28 -4.65
N LYS A 243 -0.31 -11.68 -5.12
CA LYS A 243 -1.41 -10.75 -5.37
C LYS A 243 -2.11 -10.27 -4.10
N ILE A 244 -2.19 -11.07 -3.04
CA ILE A 244 -2.80 -10.66 -1.77
C ILE A 244 -1.78 -9.89 -0.93
N PHE A 245 -0.56 -10.40 -0.85
CA PHE A 245 0.55 -9.90 -0.05
C PHE A 245 1.36 -8.86 -0.83
N ASN A 246 0.71 -7.76 -1.17
CA ASN A 246 1.36 -6.55 -1.65
C ASN A 246 0.66 -5.31 -1.09
N PHE A 247 1.42 -4.21 -1.02
CA PHE A 247 0.96 -2.95 -0.47
C PHE A 247 -0.40 -2.48 -1.01
N TYR A 248 -0.59 -2.47 -2.34
CA TYR A 248 -1.81 -1.93 -2.95
C TYR A 248 -3.06 -2.76 -2.64
N SER A 249 -2.92 -4.07 -2.52
CA SER A 249 -4.02 -4.96 -2.16
C SER A 249 -4.35 -4.86 -0.68
N ILE A 250 -3.34 -4.78 0.18
CA ILE A 250 -3.52 -4.56 1.61
C ILE A 250 -4.17 -3.20 1.89
N GLU A 251 -3.74 -2.11 1.21
CA GLU A 251 -4.39 -0.79 1.31
C GLU A 251 -5.84 -0.82 0.82
N LYS A 252 -6.15 -1.57 -0.24
CA LYS A 252 -7.54 -1.77 -0.67
C LYS A 252 -8.38 -2.43 0.43
N PHE A 253 -7.86 -3.49 1.06
CA PHE A 253 -8.56 -4.16 2.15
C PHE A 253 -8.75 -3.24 3.35
N ARG A 254 -7.76 -2.42 3.68
CA ARG A 254 -7.88 -1.40 4.74
C ARG A 254 -9.08 -0.50 4.51
N ARG A 255 -9.19 0.08 3.30
CA ARG A 255 -10.29 0.98 2.93
C ARG A 255 -11.64 0.28 3.03
N GLU A 256 -11.74 -0.91 2.46
CA GLU A 256 -12.97 -1.71 2.48
C GLU A 256 -13.42 -2.06 3.92
N LEU A 257 -12.49 -2.42 4.79
CA LEU A 257 -12.78 -2.73 6.19
C LEU A 257 -13.10 -1.47 7.01
N ASN A 258 -12.46 -0.34 6.72
CA ASN A 258 -12.80 0.97 7.29
C ASN A 258 -14.21 1.41 6.90
N ASP A 259 -14.57 1.32 5.61
CA ASP A 259 -15.90 1.68 5.11
C ASP A 259 -17.02 0.83 5.77
N ARG A 260 -16.69 -0.41 6.12
CA ARG A 260 -17.58 -1.32 6.86
C ARG A 260 -17.56 -1.11 8.38
N GLY A 261 -16.71 -0.21 8.90
CA GLY A 261 -16.55 0.05 10.33
C GLY A 261 -15.97 -1.15 11.12
N LEU A 262 -15.20 -2.02 10.45
CA LEU A 262 -14.66 -3.25 11.04
C LEU A 262 -13.27 -3.07 11.64
N LEU A 263 -12.52 -2.03 11.25
CA LEU A 263 -11.25 -1.70 11.88
C LEU A 263 -11.46 -0.75 13.06
N PRO A 264 -10.66 -0.88 14.14
CA PRO A 264 -10.70 0.06 15.25
C PRO A 264 -10.33 1.46 14.78
N LYS A 265 -11.10 2.45 15.25
CA LYS A 265 -10.77 3.87 15.08
C LYS A 265 -9.45 4.18 15.80
N ARG A 266 -8.61 5.00 15.19
CA ARG A 266 -7.33 5.38 15.78
C ARG A 266 -7.54 6.33 16.97
N PRO A 267 -6.63 6.35 17.96
CA PRO A 267 -6.66 7.31 19.06
C PRO A 267 -6.78 8.78 18.61
N ALA A 268 -6.20 9.13 17.45
CA ALA A 268 -6.33 10.44 16.83
C ALA A 268 -7.80 10.80 16.47
N ASP A 269 -8.60 9.81 16.10
CA ASP A 269 -10.00 9.96 15.70
C ASP A 269 -10.92 10.34 16.88
N TYR A 270 -10.48 10.13 18.12
CA TYR A 270 -11.22 10.54 19.33
C TYR A 270 -11.13 12.05 19.59
N PHE A 271 -10.16 12.75 19.00
CA PHE A 271 -10.04 14.21 19.10
C PHE A 271 -10.92 14.96 18.08
N HIS A 272 -11.64 14.24 17.22
CA HIS A 272 -12.52 14.80 16.18
C HIS A 272 -14.01 14.75 16.54
N VAL A 273 -14.37 14.48 17.81
CA VAL A 273 -15.73 14.76 18.27
C VAL A 273 -15.85 16.27 18.42
N SER A 274 -16.51 16.91 17.46
CA SER A 274 -16.98 18.28 17.62
C SER A 274 -17.74 18.36 18.93
N THR A 275 -17.23 19.15 19.87
CA THR A 275 -18.04 19.79 20.87
C THR A 275 -19.07 20.62 20.10
N GLN A 276 -20.24 20.04 19.83
CA GLN A 276 -21.46 20.83 19.74
C GLN A 276 -21.62 21.45 21.13
N GLU A 277 -21.03 22.62 21.31
CA GLU A 277 -21.38 23.50 22.41
C GLU A 277 -22.80 24.00 22.12
N ASP A 278 -23.71 23.58 22.99
CA ASP A 278 -24.99 24.21 23.22
C ASP A 278 -24.79 25.71 23.52
N GLU A 279 -25.16 26.59 22.58
CA GLU A 279 -25.72 27.95 22.85
C GLU A 279 -26.71 28.36 21.76
#